data_AF-A0A436EA16-F1
#
_entry.id   AF-A0A436EA16-F1
#
_cell.length_a   1.000
_cell.length_b   1.000
_cell.length_c   1.000
_cell.angle_alpha   90.00
_cell.angle_beta   90.00
_cell.angle_gamma   90.00
#
_symmetry.space_group_name_H-M   'P 1'
#
loop_
_entity.id
_entity.type
_entity.pdbx_description
1 polymer ?
#
loop_
_entity_poly.entity_id
_entity_poly.type
_entity_poly.pdbx_seq_one_letter_code
_entity_poly.pdbx_strand_id
1 'polypeptide(L)'
;MYLSPRHAEIIQMAKDHGRVLVDDLATHFNVTPQTIRKDLNDLCDQRLLSRIHGGALYPSGIENMEYEARRKIAANEKEAIGRAAARLIPDNASLFINIGTTTESVSKALLDHNGLMVITNNINVANRMRIYPSIEVVIAGGVVRGSDGGVVGEAAVDFIRQFKVDYAVIG
;
A
#
# COMPACT_ATOMS: atom_id res chain seq x y z
N MET A 1 16.24 16.17 -9.60
CA MET A 1 15.03 16.70 -10.25
C MET A 1 14.65 17.98 -9.51
N TYR A 2 14.53 19.11 -10.20
CA TYR A 2 14.30 20.40 -9.54
C TYR A 2 12.81 20.74 -9.60
N LEU A 3 12.12 20.62 -8.47
CA LEU A 3 10.75 21.12 -8.34
C LEU A 3 10.81 22.63 -8.13
N SER A 4 9.98 23.37 -8.85
CA SER A 4 9.80 24.78 -8.49
C SER A 4 9.20 24.88 -7.09
N PRO A 5 9.45 25.98 -6.34
CA PRO A 5 8.83 26.19 -5.04
C PRO A 5 7.30 26.05 -5.08
N ARG A 6 6.66 26.55 -6.16
CA ARG A 6 5.22 26.42 -6.39
C ARG A 6 4.79 24.97 -6.60
N HIS A 7 5.53 24.18 -7.38
CA HIS A 7 5.23 22.75 -7.56
C HIS A 7 5.34 21.98 -6.25
N ALA A 8 6.37 22.25 -5.44
CA ALA A 8 6.52 21.63 -4.12
C ALA A 8 5.34 21.96 -3.20
N GLU A 9 4.89 23.21 -3.20
CA GLU A 9 3.75 23.66 -2.41
C GLU A 9 2.41 23.07 -2.90
N ILE A 10 2.16 23.03 -4.21
CA ILE A 10 0.96 22.39 -4.79
C ILE A 10 0.89 20.91 -4.38
N ILE A 11 2.03 20.20 -4.43
CA ILE A 11 2.12 18.80 -3.99
C ILE A 11 1.79 18.70 -2.49
N GLN A 12 2.32 19.60 -1.67
CA GLN A 12 2.05 19.60 -0.23
C GLN A 12 0.57 19.86 0.08
N MET A 13 -0.04 20.85 -0.57
CA MET A 13 -1.48 21.12 -0.44
C MET A 13 -2.32 19.90 -0.86
N ALA A 14 -1.95 19.23 -1.95
CA ALA A 14 -2.63 18.01 -2.41
C ALA A 14 -2.44 16.82 -1.45
N LYS A 15 -1.30 16.71 -0.76
CA LYS A 15 -1.08 15.71 0.30
C LYS A 15 -1.97 15.97 1.51
N ASP A 16 -2.07 17.22 1.94
CA ASP A 16 -2.80 17.59 3.16
C ASP A 16 -4.32 17.49 2.98
N HIS A 17 -4.83 17.82 1.79
CA HIS A 17 -6.27 17.88 1.50
C HIS A 17 -6.78 16.76 0.60
N GLY A 18 -5.89 15.86 0.13
CA GLY A 18 -6.19 14.77 -0.80
C GLY A 18 -6.41 15.20 -2.27
N ARG A 19 -6.81 16.46 -2.50
CA ARG A 19 -7.04 17.04 -3.83
C ARG A 19 -6.74 18.54 -3.85
N VAL A 20 -6.54 19.08 -5.04
CA VAL A 20 -6.45 20.52 -5.31
C VAL A 20 -7.28 20.88 -6.54
N LEU A 21 -7.89 22.07 -6.52
CA LEU A 21 -8.69 22.60 -7.62
C LEU A 21 -7.96 23.78 -8.30
N VAL A 22 -8.18 23.93 -9.61
CA VAL A 22 -7.52 24.95 -10.42
C VAL A 22 -7.81 26.36 -9.91
N ASP A 23 -9.07 26.65 -9.59
CA ASP A 23 -9.51 27.99 -9.22
C ASP A 23 -9.00 28.39 -7.81
N ASP A 24 -8.95 27.44 -6.89
CA ASP A 24 -8.40 27.64 -5.54
C ASP A 24 -6.90 27.95 -5.60
N LEU A 25 -6.14 27.17 -6.38
CA LEU A 25 -4.70 27.39 -6.55
C LEU A 25 -4.41 28.69 -7.31
N ALA A 26 -5.23 29.04 -8.30
CA ALA A 26 -5.08 30.29 -9.05
C ALA A 26 -5.23 31.50 -8.12
N THR A 27 -6.21 31.42 -7.21
CA THR A 27 -6.43 32.44 -6.16
C THR A 27 -5.27 32.46 -5.15
N HIS A 28 -4.87 31.30 -4.62
CA HIS A 28 -3.80 31.17 -3.61
C HIS A 28 -2.46 31.70 -4.11
N PHE A 29 -2.06 31.37 -5.33
CA PHE A 29 -0.79 31.81 -5.92
C PHE A 29 -0.88 33.14 -6.67
N ASN A 30 -2.06 33.75 -6.76
CA ASN A 30 -2.33 34.96 -7.53
C ASN A 30 -1.82 34.86 -8.99
N VAL A 31 -2.22 33.78 -9.67
CA VAL A 31 -1.87 33.50 -11.07
C VAL A 31 -3.11 33.12 -11.88
N THR A 32 -2.96 33.01 -13.20
CA THR A 32 -4.09 32.60 -14.05
C THR A 32 -4.42 31.10 -13.89
N PRO A 33 -5.68 30.70 -14.09
CA PRO A 33 -6.06 29.29 -14.19
C PRO A 33 -5.26 28.50 -15.24
N GLN A 34 -4.84 29.17 -16.33
CA GLN A 34 -4.01 28.55 -17.37
C GLN A 34 -2.61 28.18 -16.86
N THR A 35 -2.01 29.02 -16.01
CA THR A 35 -0.73 28.74 -15.34
C THR A 35 -0.86 27.50 -14.45
N ILE A 36 -1.90 27.43 -13.61
CA ILE A 36 -2.14 26.26 -12.75
C ILE A 36 -2.44 25.01 -13.57
N ARG A 37 -3.22 25.10 -14.66
CA ARG A 37 -3.47 23.94 -15.53
C ARG A 37 -2.18 23.38 -16.12
N LYS A 38 -1.24 24.24 -16.49
CA LYS A 38 0.10 23.84 -16.95
C LYS A 38 0.89 23.16 -15.83
N ASP A 39 0.97 23.77 -14.65
CA ASP A 39 1.66 23.19 -13.50
C ASP A 39 1.10 21.80 -13.12
N LEU A 40 -0.23 21.67 -13.07
CA LEU A 40 -0.89 20.40 -12.77
C LEU A 40 -0.64 19.36 -13.87
N ASN A 41 -0.59 19.75 -15.14
CA ASN A 41 -0.22 18.85 -16.23
C ASN A 41 1.22 18.36 -16.07
N ASP A 42 2.18 19.27 -15.86
CA ASP A 42 3.59 18.93 -15.67
C ASP A 42 3.79 17.96 -14.49
N LEU A 43 3.05 18.16 -13.39
CA LEU A 43 3.05 17.29 -12.22
C LEU A 43 2.36 15.94 -12.48
N CYS A 44 1.29 15.90 -13.28
CA CYS A 44 0.62 14.66 -13.66
C CYS A 44 1.46 13.82 -14.64
N ASP A 45 2.13 14.46 -15.60
CA ASP A 45 3.04 13.82 -16.54
C ASP A 45 4.23 13.16 -15.81
N GLN A 46 4.67 13.79 -14.72
CA GLN A 46 5.67 13.24 -13.80
C GLN A 46 5.11 12.21 -12.79
N ARG A 47 3.81 11.89 -12.86
CA ARG A 47 3.10 11.00 -11.92
C ARG A 47 3.19 11.44 -10.45
N LEU A 48 3.41 12.73 -10.21
CA LEU A 48 3.40 13.34 -8.88
C LEU A 48 2.00 13.78 -8.44
N LEU A 49 1.07 13.91 -9.40
CA LEU A 49 -0.37 14.13 -9.24
C LEU A 49 -1.17 13.28 -10.24
N SER A 50 -2.46 13.12 -10.01
CA SER A 50 -3.40 12.45 -10.93
C SER A 50 -4.53 13.39 -11.32
N ARG A 51 -4.90 13.43 -12.60
CA ARG A 51 -5.88 14.39 -13.13
C ARG A 51 -7.30 14.08 -12.65
N ILE A 52 -8.04 15.14 -12.32
CA ILE A 52 -9.51 15.12 -12.17
C ILE A 52 -10.13 16.32 -12.89
N HIS A 53 -11.45 16.30 -13.05
CA HIS A 53 -12.17 17.45 -13.59
C HIS A 53 -11.94 18.68 -12.71
N GLY A 54 -11.39 19.75 -13.31
CA GLY A 54 -11.13 21.02 -12.62
C GLY A 54 -9.95 21.01 -11.64
N GLY A 55 -9.14 19.96 -11.56
CA GLY A 55 -8.09 19.86 -10.54
C GLY A 55 -7.11 18.70 -10.73
N ALA A 56 -6.48 18.31 -9.62
CA ALA A 56 -5.66 17.11 -9.52
C ALA A 56 -5.73 16.50 -8.09
N LEU A 57 -5.47 15.21 -8.01
CA LEU A 57 -5.36 14.41 -6.79
C LEU A 57 -3.89 14.12 -6.50
N TYR A 58 -3.52 13.99 -5.24
CA TYR A 58 -2.24 13.35 -4.93
C TYR A 58 -2.34 11.84 -5.27
N PRO A 59 -1.42 11.27 -6.10
CA PRO A 59 -1.47 9.89 -6.50
C PRO A 59 -1.24 9.06 -5.24
N SER A 60 -2.29 8.31 -4.88
CA SER A 60 -2.38 7.48 -3.67
C SER A 60 -2.43 8.26 -2.34
N GLY A 61 -3.38 9.20 -2.26
CA GLY A 61 -3.92 9.71 -1.00
C GLY A 61 -5.12 8.91 -0.52
N ILE A 62 -6.20 8.83 -1.30
CA ILE A 62 -7.50 8.32 -0.80
C ILE A 62 -7.46 6.81 -0.52
N GLU A 63 -7.04 5.99 -1.48
CA GLU A 63 -7.07 4.53 -1.28
C GLU A 63 -6.01 4.06 -0.25
N ASN A 64 -4.82 4.64 -0.27
CA ASN A 64 -3.79 4.40 0.74
C ASN A 64 -4.20 4.92 2.13
N MET A 65 -4.89 6.07 2.20
CA MET A 65 -5.44 6.61 3.45
C MET A 65 -6.58 5.74 3.96
N GLU A 66 -7.43 5.19 3.09
CA GLU A 66 -8.44 4.20 3.46
C GLU A 66 -7.81 2.91 3.97
N TYR A 67 -6.73 2.44 3.34
CA TYR A 67 -5.97 1.29 3.82
C TYR A 67 -5.30 1.57 5.18
N GLU A 68 -4.62 2.70 5.36
CA GLU A 68 -4.02 3.11 6.63
C GLU A 68 -5.09 3.38 7.72
N ALA A 69 -6.25 3.91 7.34
CA ALA A 69 -7.40 4.04 8.22
C ALA A 69 -7.92 2.65 8.64
N ARG A 70 -8.06 1.71 7.70
CA ARG A 70 -8.38 0.31 8.00
C ARG A 70 -7.34 -0.31 8.92
N ARG A 71 -6.04 -0.03 8.77
CA ARG A 71 -5.02 -0.52 9.70
C ARG A 71 -5.21 0.00 11.12
N LYS A 72 -5.67 1.25 11.27
CA LYS A 72 -5.93 1.88 12.59
C LYS A 72 -7.25 1.43 13.21
N ILE A 73 -8.28 1.16 12.41
CA ILE A 73 -9.57 0.67 12.90
C ILE A 73 -9.38 -0.71 13.55
N ALA A 74 -9.83 -0.83 14.80
CA ALA A 74 -9.76 -2.05 15.60
C ALA A 74 -8.33 -2.65 15.66
N ALA A 75 -7.31 -1.78 15.74
CA ALA A 75 -5.91 -2.19 15.70
C ALA A 75 -5.54 -3.15 16.85
N ASN A 76 -6.07 -2.90 18.06
CA ASN A 76 -5.81 -3.73 19.22
C ASN A 76 -6.42 -5.13 19.06
N GLU A 77 -7.64 -5.20 18.52
CA GLU A 77 -8.35 -6.43 18.23
C GLU A 77 -7.63 -7.23 17.13
N LYS A 78 -7.16 -6.56 16.07
CA LYS A 78 -6.35 -7.19 15.02
C LYS A 78 -5.02 -7.71 15.55
N GLU A 79 -4.39 -6.98 16.46
CA GLU A 79 -3.16 -7.46 17.09
C GLU A 79 -3.42 -8.66 18.01
N ALA A 80 -4.53 -8.66 18.74
CA ALA A 80 -4.96 -9.81 19.54
C ALA A 80 -5.24 -11.05 18.66
N ILE A 81 -5.93 -10.87 17.53
CA ILE A 81 -6.13 -11.90 16.52
C ILE A 81 -4.78 -12.38 15.97
N GLY A 82 -3.87 -11.44 15.65
CA GLY A 82 -2.52 -11.71 15.18
C GLY A 82 -1.75 -12.66 16.09
N ARG A 83 -1.68 -12.32 17.38
CA ARG A 83 -1.01 -13.15 18.41
C ARG A 83 -1.71 -14.50 18.61
N ALA A 84 -3.04 -14.55 18.57
CA ALA A 84 -3.78 -15.79 18.71
C ALA A 84 -3.52 -16.74 17.53
N ALA A 85 -3.57 -16.23 16.30
CA ALA A 85 -3.30 -17.00 15.09
C ALA A 85 -1.85 -17.46 15.01
N ALA A 86 -0.88 -16.60 15.34
CA ALA A 86 0.54 -16.96 15.33
C ALA A 86 0.86 -18.15 16.25
N ARG A 87 0.20 -18.24 17.42
CA ARG A 87 0.37 -19.39 18.34
C ARG A 87 -0.10 -20.74 17.79
N LEU A 88 -0.86 -20.75 16.71
CA LEU A 88 -1.31 -21.97 16.04
C LEU A 88 -0.32 -22.46 14.98
N ILE A 89 0.66 -21.61 14.61
CA ILE A 89 1.62 -21.90 13.56
C ILE A 89 2.94 -22.30 14.23
N PRO A 90 3.46 -23.51 14.00
CA PRO A 90 4.75 -23.92 14.55
C PRO A 90 5.91 -23.32 13.75
N ASP A 91 7.11 -23.34 14.35
CA ASP A 91 8.36 -23.12 13.63
C ASP A 91 8.52 -24.12 12.47
N ASN A 92 9.29 -23.73 11.45
CA ASN A 92 9.56 -24.50 10.24
C ASN A 92 8.31 -24.80 9.37
N ALA A 93 7.21 -24.08 9.58
CA ALA A 93 5.99 -24.22 8.78
C ALA A 93 6.02 -23.38 7.50
N SER A 94 5.33 -23.88 6.47
CA SER A 94 4.98 -23.11 5.29
C SER A 94 3.58 -22.52 5.42
N LEU A 95 3.40 -21.26 5.01
CA LEU A 95 2.11 -20.60 5.09
C LEU A 95 1.85 -19.61 3.97
N PHE A 96 0.57 -19.52 3.58
CA PHE A 96 0.09 -18.43 2.73
C PHE A 96 -0.51 -17.30 3.57
N ILE A 97 -0.12 -16.06 3.33
CA ILE A 97 -0.74 -14.87 3.94
C ILE A 97 -1.36 -14.01 2.82
N ASN A 98 -2.67 -13.87 2.82
CA ASN A 98 -3.40 -13.05 1.85
C ASN A 98 -3.35 -11.55 2.18
N ILE A 99 -3.90 -10.73 1.29
CA ILE A 99 -4.19 -9.31 1.51
C ILE A 99 -5.09 -9.13 2.74
N GLY A 100 -4.84 -8.08 3.53
CA GLY A 100 -5.72 -7.71 4.64
C GLY A 100 -4.99 -7.07 5.80
N THR A 101 -5.58 -6.03 6.40
CA THR A 101 -4.98 -5.38 7.57
C THR A 101 -4.96 -6.28 8.82
N THR A 102 -5.89 -7.23 8.89
CA THR A 102 -5.93 -8.26 9.94
C THR A 102 -4.87 -9.34 9.70
N THR A 103 -4.75 -9.85 8.46
CA THR A 103 -3.73 -10.87 8.12
C THR A 103 -2.31 -10.33 8.29
N GLU A 104 -2.12 -9.03 8.05
CA GLU A 104 -0.87 -8.33 8.35
C GLU A 104 -0.52 -8.24 9.84
N SER A 105 -1.52 -8.24 10.71
CA SER A 105 -1.28 -8.30 12.16
C SER A 105 -0.81 -9.70 12.57
N VAL A 106 -1.22 -10.74 11.84
CA VAL A 106 -0.66 -12.09 11.98
C VAL A 106 0.80 -12.12 11.51
N SER A 107 1.12 -11.52 10.35
CA SER A 107 2.51 -11.46 9.88
C SER A 107 3.45 -10.72 10.83
N LYS A 108 2.95 -9.69 11.54
CA LYS A 108 3.69 -9.01 12.61
C LYS A 108 3.95 -9.93 13.81
N ALA A 109 2.98 -10.76 14.20
CA ALA A 109 3.10 -11.67 15.34
C ALA A 109 3.96 -12.91 15.04
N LEU A 110 4.19 -13.23 13.77
CA LEU A 110 5.02 -14.36 13.33
C LEU A 110 6.52 -14.05 13.31
N LEU A 111 6.95 -12.81 13.56
CA LEU A 111 8.34 -12.39 13.43
C LEU A 111 9.31 -13.07 14.41
N ASP A 112 8.78 -13.62 15.51
CA ASP A 112 9.56 -14.36 16.51
C ASP A 112 9.72 -15.86 16.18
N HIS A 113 9.11 -16.33 15.08
CA HIS A 113 9.23 -17.73 14.64
C HIS A 113 10.50 -17.95 13.81
N ASN A 114 10.91 -19.21 13.72
CA ASN A 114 12.10 -19.63 13.00
C ASN A 114 11.76 -20.59 11.86
N GLY A 115 12.47 -20.45 10.74
CA GLY A 115 12.38 -21.38 9.61
C GLY A 115 11.08 -21.27 8.82
N LEU A 116 10.34 -20.16 8.93
CA LEU A 116 9.07 -20.02 8.22
C LEU A 116 9.30 -19.82 6.71
N MET A 117 8.45 -20.45 5.89
CA MET A 117 8.32 -20.14 4.46
C MET A 117 6.97 -19.45 4.22
N VAL A 118 7.01 -18.15 3.94
CA VAL A 118 5.82 -17.31 3.76
C VAL A 118 5.61 -17.04 2.28
N ILE A 119 4.49 -17.53 1.75
CA ILE A 119 4.01 -17.21 0.42
C ILE A 119 2.94 -16.12 0.56
N THR A 120 3.01 -15.06 -0.23
CA THR A 120 2.04 -13.97 -0.14
C THR A 120 1.79 -13.30 -1.49
N ASN A 121 0.60 -12.74 -1.67
CA ASN A 121 0.34 -11.75 -2.71
C ASN A 121 0.27 -10.31 -2.14
N ASN A 122 0.64 -10.10 -0.88
CA ASN A 122 0.58 -8.79 -0.21
C ASN A 122 1.98 -8.16 -0.14
N ILE A 123 2.19 -7.04 -0.86
CA ILE A 123 3.49 -6.35 -0.81
C ILE A 123 3.83 -5.83 0.59
N ASN A 124 2.83 -5.52 1.42
CA ASN A 124 3.04 -5.01 2.78
C ASN A 124 3.56 -6.10 3.71
N VAL A 125 3.04 -7.33 3.57
CA VAL A 125 3.56 -8.51 4.26
C VAL A 125 4.99 -8.78 3.81
N ALA A 126 5.23 -8.83 2.49
CA ALA A 126 6.57 -9.13 1.97
C ALA A 126 7.61 -8.08 2.38
N ASN A 127 7.26 -6.79 2.27
CA ASN A 127 8.12 -5.68 2.66
C ASN A 127 8.48 -5.70 4.16
N ARG A 128 7.56 -6.16 5.01
CA ARG A 128 7.79 -6.30 6.45
C ARG A 128 8.69 -7.49 6.78
N MET A 129 8.42 -8.65 6.18
CA MET A 129 9.07 -9.90 6.57
C MET A 129 10.44 -10.10 5.92
N ARG A 130 10.72 -9.47 4.76
CA ARG A 130 11.98 -9.69 4.01
C ARG A 130 13.27 -9.39 4.78
N ILE A 131 13.20 -8.61 5.86
CA ILE A 131 14.38 -8.21 6.64
C ILE A 131 14.73 -9.23 7.72
N TYR A 132 13.90 -10.25 7.92
CA TYR A 132 14.06 -11.28 8.95
C TYR A 132 14.71 -12.52 8.32
N PRO A 133 15.99 -12.82 8.63
CA PRO A 133 16.72 -13.90 7.96
C PRO A 133 16.19 -15.30 8.25
N SER A 134 15.44 -15.47 9.34
CA SER A 134 14.80 -16.75 9.73
C SER A 134 13.53 -17.06 8.94
N ILE A 135 13.10 -16.16 8.05
CA ILE A 135 11.86 -16.27 7.29
C ILE A 135 12.18 -16.15 5.80
N GLU A 136 11.90 -17.20 5.05
CA GLU A 136 11.91 -17.15 3.59
C GLU A 136 10.58 -16.56 3.11
N VAL A 137 10.66 -15.53 2.26
CA VAL A 137 9.48 -14.82 1.75
C VAL A 137 9.41 -14.96 0.24
N VAL A 138 8.32 -15.55 -0.25
CA VAL A 138 8.01 -15.67 -1.68
C VAL A 138 6.77 -14.83 -1.98
N ILE A 139 6.88 -13.93 -2.95
CA ILE A 139 5.77 -13.05 -3.34
C ILE A 139 5.27 -13.36 -4.75
N ALA A 140 3.95 -13.32 -4.92
CA ALA A 140 3.32 -13.43 -6.23
C ALA A 140 3.80 -12.30 -7.18
N GLY A 141 4.09 -12.66 -8.43
CA GLY A 141 4.29 -11.70 -9.51
C GLY A 141 2.96 -11.20 -10.09
N GLY A 142 2.94 -10.00 -10.68
CA GLY A 142 1.76 -9.46 -11.35
C GLY A 142 1.56 -7.95 -11.14
N VAL A 143 0.30 -7.52 -11.24
CA VAL A 143 -0.07 -6.10 -11.10
C VAL A 143 -0.33 -5.79 -9.62
N VAL A 144 0.36 -4.79 -9.09
CA VAL A 144 0.11 -4.28 -7.75
C VAL A 144 -1.10 -3.36 -7.76
N ARG A 145 -2.14 -3.74 -7.02
CA ARG A 145 -3.33 -2.92 -6.78
C ARG A 145 -2.98 -1.78 -5.82
N GLY A 146 -3.13 -0.55 -6.28
CA GLY A 146 -2.77 0.65 -5.52
C GLY A 146 -3.54 0.85 -4.22
N SER A 147 -4.74 0.26 -4.10
CA SER A 147 -5.63 0.51 -2.97
C SER A 147 -5.26 -0.20 -1.66
N ASP A 148 -4.51 -1.31 -1.73
CA ASP A 148 -4.13 -2.09 -0.57
C ASP A 148 -2.81 -2.85 -0.72
N GLY A 149 -2.09 -2.64 -1.84
CA GLY A 149 -0.82 -3.29 -2.12
C GLY A 149 -0.95 -4.77 -2.49
N GLY A 150 -2.14 -5.24 -2.88
CA GLY A 150 -2.31 -6.61 -3.31
C GLY A 150 -1.86 -6.87 -4.74
N VAL A 151 -1.12 -7.95 -4.97
CA VAL A 151 -0.76 -8.43 -6.30
C VAL A 151 -1.91 -9.27 -6.85
N VAL A 152 -2.42 -8.85 -8.01
CA VAL A 152 -3.61 -9.42 -8.64
C VAL A 152 -3.36 -9.78 -10.12
N GLY A 153 -4.30 -10.52 -10.70
CA GLY A 153 -4.27 -10.97 -12.09
C GLY A 153 -3.99 -12.46 -12.22
N GLU A 154 -4.03 -12.95 -13.46
CA GLU A 154 -3.87 -14.36 -13.79
C GLU A 154 -2.51 -14.92 -13.33
N ALA A 155 -1.43 -14.15 -13.52
CA ALA A 155 -0.09 -14.53 -13.05
C ALA A 155 -0.03 -14.76 -11.53
N ALA A 156 -0.80 -14.00 -10.74
CA ALA A 156 -0.85 -14.20 -9.29
C ALA A 156 -1.63 -15.47 -8.93
N VAL A 157 -2.70 -15.79 -9.66
CA VAL A 157 -3.47 -17.02 -9.49
C VAL A 157 -2.62 -18.24 -9.82
N ASP A 158 -1.93 -18.22 -10.95
CA ASP A 158 -1.07 -19.32 -11.40
C ASP A 158 0.13 -19.52 -10.47
N PHE A 159 0.70 -18.43 -9.96
CA PHE A 159 1.73 -18.50 -8.94
C PHE A 159 1.24 -19.22 -7.68
N ILE A 160 0.07 -18.83 -7.14
CA ILE A 160 -0.48 -19.45 -5.92
C ILE A 160 -0.75 -20.94 -6.13
N ARG A 161 -1.20 -21.34 -7.33
CA ARG A 161 -1.46 -22.76 -7.69
C ARG A 161 -0.23 -23.66 -7.64
N GLN A 162 0.98 -23.09 -7.65
CA GLN A 162 2.23 -23.86 -7.62
C GLN A 162 2.61 -24.32 -6.21
N PHE A 163 1.93 -23.82 -5.16
CA PHE A 163 2.29 -24.10 -3.78
C PHE A 163 1.25 -24.95 -3.07
N LYS A 164 1.74 -25.84 -2.19
CA LYS A 164 0.96 -26.50 -1.16
C LYS A 164 1.58 -26.13 0.18
N VAL A 165 0.83 -25.42 1.00
CA VAL A 165 1.27 -24.89 2.30
C VAL A 165 0.63 -25.65 3.46
N ASP A 166 1.29 -25.63 4.61
CA ASP A 166 0.76 -26.23 5.84
C ASP A 166 -0.40 -25.40 6.42
N TYR A 167 -0.29 -24.07 6.34
CA TYR A 167 -1.28 -23.13 6.89
C TYR A 167 -1.66 -22.02 5.90
N ALA A 168 -2.85 -21.45 6.07
CA ALA A 168 -3.29 -20.28 5.32
C ALA A 168 -3.95 -19.26 6.24
N VAL A 169 -3.51 -18.01 6.14
CA VAL A 169 -4.07 -16.86 6.85
C VAL A 169 -4.82 -16.00 5.82
N ILE A 170 -6.14 -16.12 5.82
CA ILE A 170 -7.05 -15.48 4.85
C ILE A 170 -8.03 -14.59 5.61
N GLY A 171 -8.31 -13.38 5.10
CA GLY A 171 -9.27 -12.43 5.68
C GLY A 171 -9.36 -11.13 4.91
#